data_AF-A0A8X6FYH9-F1
#
_entry.id   AF-A0A8X6FYH9-F1
#
_cell.length_a   1.000
_cell.length_b   1.000
_cell.length_c   1.000
_cell.angle_alpha   90.00
_cell.angle_beta   90.00
_cell.angle_gamma   90.00
#
_symmetry.space_group_name_H-M   'P 1'
#
loop_
_entity.id
_entity.type
_entity.pdbx_description
1 polymer ?
#
loop_
_entity_poly.entity_id
_entity_poly.type
_entity_poly.pdbx_seq_one_letter_code
_entity_poly.pdbx_strand_id
1 'polypeptide(L)'
;MIYKNQANSESIIEVYEKDVNLIDTEVNNLNDNLLSTCTDEDFTGYEIEMHGLFSKLDTLKIILKEEMKKLVRNDNNTNACQNIANTNVKNLKLPHIELPVFTSNYMEWISFCDLFLASVGNNNTLSNSQKLQYLKLSVKAKQPLYYNLFR
;
A
#
# COMPACT_ATOMS: atom_id res chain seq x y z
N MET A 1 32.44 35.04 -39.35
CA MET A 1 32.78 34.23 -38.16
C MET A 1 31.56 33.70 -37.39
N ILE A 2 30.38 34.33 -37.47
CA ILE A 2 29.16 33.93 -36.73
C ILE A 2 28.60 32.57 -37.19
N TYR A 3 28.56 32.29 -38.49
CA TYR A 3 27.98 31.04 -39.04
C TYR A 3 28.69 29.74 -38.65
N LYS A 4 30.00 29.77 -38.35
CA LYS A 4 30.74 28.56 -37.93
C LYS A 4 30.42 28.11 -36.50
N ASN A 5 30.05 29.05 -35.62
CA ASN A 5 29.66 28.72 -34.24
C ASN A 5 28.25 28.15 -34.16
N GLN A 6 27.34 28.62 -35.02
CA GLN A 6 25.96 28.14 -35.04
C GLN A 6 25.85 26.70 -35.58
N ALA A 7 26.58 26.39 -36.66
CA ALA A 7 26.65 25.02 -37.17
C ALA A 7 27.28 24.04 -36.16
N ASN A 8 28.23 24.51 -35.34
CA ASN A 8 28.83 23.71 -34.28
C ASN A 8 27.87 23.47 -33.10
N SER A 9 27.05 24.45 -32.72
CA SER A 9 26.00 24.25 -31.70
C SER A 9 24.87 23.35 -32.19
N GLU A 10 24.46 23.45 -33.45
CA GLU A 10 23.44 22.58 -34.05
C GLU A 10 23.92 21.12 -34.08
N SER A 11 25.19 20.88 -34.44
CA SER A 11 25.77 19.54 -34.42
C SER A 11 25.88 18.93 -33.01
N ILE A 12 26.13 19.75 -31.97
CA ILE A 12 26.15 19.28 -30.59
C ILE A 12 24.74 18.89 -30.11
N ILE A 13 23.73 19.68 -30.49
CA ILE A 13 22.32 19.38 -30.16
C ILE A 13 21.89 18.06 -30.80
N GLU A 14 22.22 17.83 -32.08
CA GLU A 14 21.92 16.57 -32.76
C GLU A 14 22.54 15.34 -32.07
N VAL A 15 23.75 15.48 -31.52
CA VAL A 15 24.41 14.40 -30.75
C VAL A 15 23.64 14.12 -29.46
N TYR A 16 23.27 15.15 -28.70
CA TYR A 16 22.49 14.97 -27.47
C TYR A 16 21.10 14.39 -27.73
N GLU A 17 20.42 14.81 -28.80
CA GLU A 17 19.13 14.23 -29.19
C GLU A 17 19.24 12.74 -29.51
N LYS A 18 20.32 12.34 -30.20
CA LYS A 18 20.58 10.93 -30.48
C LYS A 18 20.80 10.12 -29.20
N ASP A 19 21.56 10.64 -28.25
CA ASP A 19 21.83 9.98 -26.97
C ASP A 19 20.56 9.86 -26.12
N VAL A 20 19.71 10.90 -26.08
CA VAL A 20 18.42 10.86 -25.38
C VAL A 20 17.51 9.81 -25.99
N ASN A 21 17.37 9.77 -27.32
CA ASN A 21 16.55 8.78 -28.01
C ASN A 21 17.07 7.34 -27.78
N LEU A 22 18.39 7.16 -27.69
CA LEU A 22 19.00 5.88 -27.37
C LEU A 22 18.64 5.43 -25.95
N ILE A 23 18.79 6.33 -24.98
CA ILE A 23 18.43 6.06 -23.58
C ILE A 23 16.94 5.77 -23.45
N ASP A 24 16.07 6.54 -24.12
CA ASP A 24 14.62 6.29 -24.12
C ASP A 24 14.29 4.91 -24.70
N THR A 25 14.97 4.52 -25.77
CA THR A 25 14.79 3.17 -26.36
C THR A 25 15.24 2.08 -25.40
N GLU A 26 16.38 2.27 -24.72
CA GLU A 26 16.93 1.32 -23.75
C GLU A 26 16.02 1.18 -22.52
N VAL A 27 15.50 2.30 -22.00
CA VAL A 27 14.54 2.32 -20.88
C VAL A 27 13.25 1.61 -21.26
N ASN A 28 12.70 1.88 -22.44
CA ASN A 28 11.47 1.22 -22.89
C ASN A 28 11.67 -0.29 -23.07
N ASN A 29 12.81 -0.70 -23.65
CA ASN A 29 13.15 -2.11 -23.79
C ASN A 29 13.32 -2.81 -22.43
N LEU A 30 14.02 -2.18 -21.49
CA LEU A 30 14.13 -2.68 -20.11
C LEU A 30 12.76 -2.80 -19.44
N ASN A 31 11.88 -1.82 -19.63
CA ASN A 31 10.52 -1.85 -19.09
C ASN A 31 9.69 -3.00 -19.68
N ASP A 32 9.75 -3.22 -20.99
CA ASP A 32 9.05 -4.32 -21.66
C ASP A 32 9.61 -5.69 -21.26
N ASN A 33 10.92 -5.80 -21.06
CA ASN A 33 11.55 -7.01 -20.53
C ASN A 33 11.13 -7.30 -19.09
N LEU A 34 11.04 -6.27 -18.23
CA LEU A 34 10.54 -6.41 -16.87
C LEU A 34 9.08 -6.87 -16.87
N LEU A 35 8.24 -6.24 -17.68
CA LEU A 35 6.82 -6.59 -17.78
C LEU A 35 6.60 -8.01 -18.32
N SER A 36 7.42 -8.46 -19.26
CA SER A 36 7.34 -9.83 -19.82
C SER A 36 7.91 -10.90 -18.90
N THR A 37 8.88 -10.57 -18.04
CA THR A 37 9.40 -11.49 -17.00
C THR A 37 8.40 -11.66 -15.86
N CYS A 38 7.56 -10.65 -15.62
CA CYS A 38 6.44 -10.69 -14.69
C CYS A 38 5.25 -11.43 -15.31
N THR A 39 5.22 -12.76 -15.24
CA THR A 39 4.07 -13.53 -15.73
C THR A 39 2.93 -13.55 -14.70
N ASP A 40 1.67 -13.52 -15.17
CA ASP A 40 0.50 -13.67 -14.29
C ASP A 40 0.55 -15.00 -13.49
N GLU A 41 1.23 -16.02 -14.00
CA GLU A 41 1.47 -17.30 -13.32
C GLU A 41 2.35 -17.15 -12.07
N ASP A 42 3.36 -16.28 -12.10
CA ASP A 42 4.23 -16.04 -10.94
C ASP A 42 3.49 -15.25 -9.85
N PHE A 43 2.67 -14.27 -10.23
CA PHE A 43 1.83 -13.52 -9.29
C PHE A 43 0.73 -14.39 -8.69
N THR A 44 0.06 -15.20 -9.50
CA THR A 44 -0.98 -16.12 -9.00
C THR A 44 -0.38 -17.19 -8.10
N GLY A 45 0.81 -17.72 -8.41
CA GLY A 45 1.55 -18.64 -7.54
C GLY A 45 1.89 -18.03 -6.18
N TYR A 46 2.43 -16.81 -6.18
CA TYR A 46 2.72 -16.06 -4.96
C TYR A 46 1.45 -15.75 -4.15
N GLU A 47 0.37 -15.32 -4.80
CA GLU A 47 -0.90 -15.00 -4.15
C GLU A 47 -1.54 -16.25 -3.51
N ILE A 48 -1.49 -17.39 -4.19
CA ILE A 48 -1.94 -18.69 -3.66
C ILE A 48 -1.12 -19.10 -2.44
N GLU A 49 0.21 -18.98 -2.49
CA GLU A 49 1.09 -19.33 -1.38
C GLU A 49 0.85 -18.43 -0.17
N MET A 50 0.76 -17.12 -0.40
CA MET A 50 0.48 -16.13 0.64
C MET A 50 -0.88 -16.36 1.29
N HIS A 51 -1.94 -16.58 0.49
CA HIS A 51 -3.26 -16.92 1.01
C HIS A 51 -3.24 -18.22 1.82
N GLY A 52 -2.48 -19.22 1.35
CA GLY A 52 -2.26 -20.47 2.07
C GLY A 52 -1.58 -20.26 3.44
N LEU A 53 -0.60 -19.37 3.52
CA LEU A 53 0.06 -19.00 4.79
C LEU A 53 -0.88 -18.26 5.73
N PHE A 54 -1.66 -17.29 5.24
CA PHE A 54 -2.65 -16.58 6.06
C PHE A 54 -3.70 -17.53 6.65
N SER A 55 -4.23 -18.45 5.84
CA SER A 55 -5.20 -19.45 6.30
C SER A 55 -4.63 -20.38 7.38
N LYS A 56 -3.37 -20.82 7.22
CA LYS A 56 -2.66 -21.59 8.27
C LYS A 56 -2.52 -20.79 9.55
N LEU A 57 -2.16 -19.51 9.44
CA LEU A 57 -1.98 -18.62 10.59
C LEU A 57 -3.30 -18.37 11.34
N ASP A 58 -4.41 -18.21 10.63
CA ASP A 58 -5.73 -18.07 11.25
C ASP A 58 -6.18 -19.37 11.94
N THR A 59 -5.91 -20.52 11.33
CA THR A 59 -6.16 -21.83 11.94
C THR A 59 -5.36 -21.98 13.25
N LEU A 60 -4.07 -21.64 13.25
CA LEU A 60 -3.22 -21.67 14.44
C LEU A 60 -3.71 -20.70 15.53
N LYS A 61 -4.13 -19.49 15.17
CA LYS A 61 -4.71 -18.53 16.11
C LYS A 61 -5.99 -19.08 16.76
N ILE A 62 -6.84 -19.76 16.00
CA ILE A 62 -8.06 -20.39 16.53
C ILE A 62 -7.70 -21.50 17.52
N ILE A 63 -6.79 -22.39 17.13
CA ILE A 63 -6.32 -23.49 17.99
C ILE A 63 -5.73 -22.93 19.28
N LEU A 64 -4.85 -21.94 19.18
CA LEU A 64 -4.21 -21.32 20.33
C LEU A 64 -5.24 -20.68 21.28
N LYS A 65 -6.23 -19.95 20.75
CA LYS A 65 -7.34 -19.41 21.56
C LYS A 65 -8.11 -20.50 22.29
N GLU A 66 -8.34 -21.63 21.64
CA GLU A 66 -9.08 -22.74 22.25
C GLU A 66 -8.25 -23.45 23.33
N GLU A 67 -6.96 -23.64 23.12
CA GLU A 67 -6.03 -24.14 24.14
C GLU A 67 -5.92 -23.20 25.34
N MET A 68 -5.84 -21.88 25.10
CA MET A 68 -5.83 -20.89 26.20
C MET A 68 -7.11 -20.94 27.04
N LYS A 69 -8.28 -21.16 26.43
CA LYS A 69 -9.54 -21.32 27.18
C LYS A 69 -9.55 -22.57 28.06
N LYS A 70 -8.94 -23.67 27.61
CA LYS A 70 -8.82 -24.91 28.40
C LYS A 70 -7.96 -24.69 29.64
N LEU A 71 -6.87 -23.94 29.51
CA LEU A 71 -6.00 -23.56 30.62
C LEU A 71 -6.73 -22.68 31.64
N VAL A 72 -7.53 -21.70 31.19
CA VAL A 72 -8.31 -20.80 32.08
C VAL A 72 -9.48 -21.51 32.78
N ARG A 73 -10.07 -22.57 32.18
CA ARG A 73 -11.15 -23.33 32.83
C ARG A 73 -10.71 -24.20 34.01
N ASN A 74 -9.42 -24.53 34.12
CA ASN A 74 -8.93 -25.44 35.15
C ASN A 74 -8.72 -24.77 36.53
N ASP A 75 -8.78 -23.44 36.62
CA ASP A 75 -8.50 -22.66 37.84
C ASP A 75 -9.72 -22.06 38.53
N ASN A 76 -10.94 -22.54 38.25
CA ASN A 76 -12.15 -21.99 38.88
C ASN A 76 -12.74 -22.93 39.94
N ASN A 77 -12.07 -22.98 41.10
CA ASN A 77 -12.77 -23.13 42.37
C ASN A 77 -12.47 -21.93 43.27
N THR A 78 -13.11 -20.80 43.01
CA THR A 78 -13.52 -19.83 44.05
C THR A 78 -14.66 -18.98 43.51
N ASN A 79 -15.79 -19.06 44.20
CA ASN A 79 -16.95 -18.18 44.04
C ASN A 79 -16.63 -16.81 44.66
N ALA A 80 -16.96 -15.70 43.99
CA ALA A 80 -17.74 -14.59 44.58
C ALA A 80 -17.90 -13.37 43.65
N CYS A 81 -19.11 -12.80 43.76
CA CYS A 81 -19.52 -11.41 43.51
C CYS A 81 -19.78 -10.92 42.08
N GLN A 82 -21.06 -11.04 41.77
CA GLN A 82 -21.93 -10.12 41.04
C GLN A 82 -21.57 -8.62 41.03
N ASN A 83 -21.88 -8.02 39.87
CA ASN A 83 -22.52 -6.71 39.65
C ASN A 83 -21.88 -5.46 40.27
N ILE A 84 -21.12 -4.72 39.45
CA ILE A 84 -21.07 -3.25 39.55
C ILE A 84 -21.19 -2.62 38.15
N ALA A 85 -22.39 -2.09 37.93
CA ALA A 85 -22.71 -0.82 37.29
C ALA A 85 -22.08 -0.45 35.93
N ASN A 86 -22.95 -0.44 34.92
CA ASN A 86 -23.22 0.73 34.07
C ASN A 86 -22.41 1.99 34.44
N THR A 87 -21.31 2.22 33.74
CA THR A 87 -20.74 3.56 33.61
C THR A 87 -20.80 3.95 32.14
N ASN A 88 -21.51 5.05 31.90
CA ASN A 88 -21.62 5.71 30.60
C ASN A 88 -20.21 6.01 30.04
N VAL A 89 -19.73 5.21 29.11
CA VAL A 89 -18.71 5.61 28.13
C VAL A 89 -19.40 6.38 27.00
N LYS A 90 -20.00 7.53 27.35
CA LYS A 90 -20.39 8.54 26.37
C LYS A 90 -19.30 9.62 26.39
N ASN A 91 -18.59 9.75 25.26
CA ASN A 91 -17.67 10.83 24.90
C ASN A 91 -16.15 10.57 24.99
N LEU A 92 -15.68 9.38 24.61
CA LEU A 92 -14.35 9.30 23.98
C LEU A 92 -14.52 9.80 22.55
N LYS A 93 -14.35 11.12 22.31
CA LYS A 93 -14.12 11.63 20.96
C LYS A 93 -12.81 11.02 20.50
N LEU A 94 -12.92 9.98 19.68
CA LEU A 94 -11.79 9.36 19.01
C LEU A 94 -11.03 10.45 18.22
N PRO A 95 -9.69 10.44 18.22
CA PRO A 95 -8.92 11.29 17.33
C PRO A 95 -9.45 11.09 15.91
N HIS A 96 -9.55 12.18 15.15
CA HIS A 96 -9.91 12.11 13.74
C HIS A 96 -8.94 11.15 13.05
N ILE A 97 -9.45 10.01 12.56
CA ILE A 97 -8.62 9.05 11.83
C ILE A 97 -8.24 9.74 10.52
N GLU A 98 -7.00 10.24 10.47
CA GLU A 98 -6.43 10.76 9.25
C GLU A 98 -6.36 9.62 8.22
N LEU A 99 -6.69 9.94 6.97
CA LEU A 99 -6.65 8.95 5.89
C LEU A 99 -5.23 8.40 5.77
N PRO A 100 -5.07 7.07 5.63
CA PRO A 100 -3.74 6.49 5.45
C PRO A 100 -3.13 7.04 4.16
N VAL A 101 -1.86 7.39 4.25
CA VAL A 101 -1.07 7.93 3.17
C VAL A 101 -0.01 6.90 2.80
N PHE A 102 -0.03 6.44 1.56
CA PHE A 102 1.01 5.55 1.07
C PHE A 102 2.22 6.39 0.62
N THR A 103 3.36 6.17 1.26
CA THR A 103 4.61 6.92 1.08
C THR A 103 5.46 6.40 -0.08
N SER A 104 4.93 5.47 -0.89
CA SER A 104 5.66 4.73 -1.93
C SER A 104 6.75 3.79 -1.40
N ASN A 105 6.81 3.55 -0.09
CA ASN A 105 7.65 2.52 0.51
C ASN A 105 6.94 1.15 0.50
N TYR A 106 7.48 0.19 -0.25
CA TYR A 106 6.91 -1.17 -0.34
C TYR A 106 6.82 -1.86 1.04
N MET A 107 7.78 -1.62 1.94
CA MET A 107 7.77 -2.20 3.28
C MET A 107 6.58 -1.73 4.14
N GLU A 108 5.99 -0.59 3.80
CA GLU A 108 4.84 -0.01 4.49
C GLU A 108 3.50 -0.41 3.86
N TRP A 109 3.52 -1.18 2.76
CA TRP A 109 2.31 -1.57 2.02
C TRP A 109 1.33 -2.37 2.87
N ILE A 110 1.82 -3.34 3.66
CA ILE A 110 0.98 -4.17 4.53
C ILE A 110 0.29 -3.29 5.59
N SER A 111 1.06 -2.41 6.25
CA SER A 111 0.52 -1.48 7.25
C SER A 111 -0.47 -0.48 6.64
N PHE A 112 -0.20 0.01 5.44
CA PHE A 112 -1.12 0.86 4.68
C PHE A 112 -2.44 0.14 4.39
N CYS A 113 -2.38 -1.10 3.91
CA CYS A 113 -3.55 -1.92 3.61
C CYS A 113 -4.39 -2.15 4.88
N ASP A 114 -3.77 -2.50 6.00
CA ASP A 114 -4.47 -2.70 7.28
C ASP A 114 -5.19 -1.41 7.74
N LEU A 115 -4.51 -0.27 7.68
CA LEU A 115 -5.08 1.03 8.04
C LEU A 115 -6.20 1.46 7.09
N PHE A 116 -6.05 1.21 5.78
CA PHE A 116 -7.06 1.54 4.77
C PHE A 116 -8.31 0.68 4.90
N LEU A 117 -8.15 -0.63 5.17
CA LEU A 117 -9.27 -1.52 5.42
C LEU A 117 -10.00 -1.14 6.71
N ALA A 118 -9.29 -0.80 7.78
CA ALA A 118 -9.89 -0.39 9.04
C ALA A 118 -10.65 0.95 8.96
N SER A 119 -10.17 1.90 8.14
CA SER A 119 -10.75 3.24 8.03
C SER A 119 -11.81 3.37 6.93
N VAL A 120 -11.54 2.82 5.75
CA VAL A 120 -12.35 3.00 4.53
C VAL A 120 -12.97 1.69 4.05
N GLY A 121 -12.19 0.60 4.01
CA GLY A 121 -12.61 -0.68 3.43
C GLY A 121 -13.82 -1.30 4.14
N ASN A 122 -13.78 -1.33 5.47
CA ASN A 122 -14.82 -1.93 6.33
C ASN A 122 -15.96 -0.94 6.67
N ASN A 123 -15.92 0.27 6.11
CA ASN A 123 -16.96 1.26 6.34
C ASN A 123 -18.19 0.95 5.48
N ASN A 124 -19.30 0.57 6.11
CA ASN A 124 -20.55 0.23 5.44
C ASN A 124 -21.37 1.44 4.99
N THR A 125 -20.99 2.66 5.40
CA THR A 125 -21.67 3.90 4.96
C THR A 125 -21.11 4.43 3.64
N LEU A 126 -19.96 3.92 3.21
CA LEU A 126 -19.33 4.28 1.94
C LEU A 126 -19.67 3.25 0.85
N SER A 127 -20.04 3.74 -0.33
CA SER A 127 -20.20 2.91 -1.52
C SER A 127 -18.84 2.45 -2.05
N ASN A 128 -18.83 1.40 -2.88
CA ASN A 128 -17.61 0.91 -3.53
C ASN A 128 -16.91 1.99 -4.38
N SER A 129 -17.68 2.89 -5.02
CA SER A 129 -17.12 4.02 -5.78
C SER A 129 -16.45 5.06 -4.88
N GLN A 130 -17.02 5.32 -3.70
CA GLN A 130 -16.41 6.21 -2.71
C GLN A 130 -15.13 5.59 -2.13
N LYS A 131 -15.15 4.30 -1.80
CA LYS A 131 -13.97 3.56 -1.33
C LYS A 131 -12.83 3.60 -2.35
N LEU A 132 -13.14 3.41 -3.63
CA LEU A 132 -12.16 3.52 -4.72
C LEU A 132 -11.58 4.94 -4.84
N GLN A 133 -12.42 5.97 -4.66
CA GLN A 133 -11.96 7.36 -4.68
C GLN A 133 -11.00 7.65 -3.53
N TYR A 134 -11.30 7.16 -2.32
CA TYR A 134 -10.39 7.26 -1.18
C TYR A 134 -9.07 6.54 -1.43
N LEU A 135 -9.09 5.33 -2.00
CA LEU A 135 -7.87 4.59 -2.35
C LEU A 135 -6.98 5.41 -3.31
N LYS A 136 -7.58 5.99 -4.35
CA LYS A 136 -6.85 6.83 -5.32
C LYS A 136 -6.20 8.06 -4.70
N LEU A 137 -6.82 8.65 -3.68
CA LEU A 137 -6.28 9.80 -2.95
C LEU A 137 -5.17 9.37 -1.98
N SER A 138 -5.38 8.26 -1.27
CA SER A 138 -4.44 7.70 -0.29
C SER A 138 -3.14 7.17 -0.90
N VAL A 139 -3.18 6.71 -2.15
CA VAL A 139 -1.98 6.23 -2.88
C VAL A 139 -1.20 7.37 -3.55
N LYS A 140 -1.75 8.60 -3.59
CA LYS A 140 -1.09 9.78 -4.16
C LYS A 140 -0.43 10.64 -3.09
N ALA A 141 0.74 10.25 -2.60
CA ALA A 141 1.57 11.13 -1.78
C ALA A 141 3.05 11.09 -2.14
N LYS A 142 3.33 11.42 -3.40
CA LYS A 142 4.31 12.45 -3.78
C LYS A 142 4.17 12.67 -5.27
N GLN A 143 3.79 13.89 -5.65
CA GLN A 143 4.33 14.66 -6.77
C GLN A 143 3.58 16.01 -6.83
N PRO A 144 3.97 17.02 -6.03
CA PRO A 144 3.57 18.39 -6.31
C PRO A 144 4.77 19.34 -6.53
N LEU A 145 5.90 18.90 -7.09
CA LEU A 145 7.06 19.81 -7.30
C LEU A 145 7.82 19.73 -8.63
N TYR A 146 7.34 19.03 -9.68
CA TYR A 146 8.01 19.09 -11.00
C TYR A 146 7.23 19.81 -12.11
N TYR A 147 6.01 20.29 -11.86
CA TYR A 147 5.20 20.94 -12.90
C TYR A 147 5.50 22.43 -13.16
N ASN A 148 6.41 23.04 -12.40
CA ASN A 148 6.71 24.48 -12.49
C ASN A 148 8.08 24.81 -13.12
N LEU A 149 8.79 23.84 -13.70
CA LEU A 149 10.12 24.08 -14.30
C LEU A 149 10.12 24.25 -15.81
N PHE A 150 8.97 24.21 -16.48
CA PHE A 150 8.88 24.39 -17.95
C PHE A 150 7.68 25.24 -18.36
N ARG A 151 7.62 26.49 -17.89
CA ARG A 151 6.84 27.55 -18.54
C ARG A 151 7.70 28.78 -18.76
#